data_AF-F3Z3C0-F1
#
_entry.id   AF-F3Z3C0-F1
#
_cell.length_a   1.000
_cell.length_b   1.000
_cell.length_c   1.000
_cell.angle_alpha   90.00
_cell.angle_beta   90.00
_cell.angle_gamma   90.00
#
_symmetry.space_group_name_H-M   'P 1'
#
loop_
_entity.id
_entity.type
_entity.pdbx_description
1 polymer ?
#
loop_
_entity_poly.entity_id
_entity_poly.type
_entity_poly.pdbx_seq_one_letter_code
_entity_poly.pdbx_strand_id
1 'polypeptide(L)'
;MWGLLFGDLATAISISLFFELFWMDLIPAGTFIPPQMAASTLAALTLVEVYHFTAPPLAVLAIIACLPLAWLGTRIEAMERERQNKSYNELLRSSRGGMDAFSPEGLVRKGFIRMAVINWLFFLVSSITLVWIAGLVLPFLQRYVVLLPVKWWHVWFGASLGGLLSIRFRPGYILLAVAAAATAFAAYLANLGT
;
A
#
# COMPACT_ATOMS: atom_id res chain seq x y z
N MET A 1 14.65 2.45 4.90
CA MET A 1 15.01 1.85 6.20
C MET A 1 15.09 0.33 6.10
N TRP A 2 14.04 -0.37 5.69
CA TRP A 2 14.05 -1.84 5.56
C TRP A 2 15.23 -2.39 4.75
N GLY A 3 15.44 -1.93 3.51
CA GLY A 3 16.55 -2.38 2.68
C GLY A 3 17.96 -2.07 3.24
N LEU A 4 18.10 -1.12 4.17
CA LEU A 4 19.37 -0.89 4.87
C LEU A 4 19.62 -1.93 5.96
N LEU A 5 18.56 -2.46 6.59
CA LEU A 5 18.64 -3.46 7.65
C LEU A 5 18.89 -4.86 7.09
N PHE A 6 18.26 -5.19 5.95
CA PHE A 6 18.32 -6.53 5.34
C PHE A 6 19.27 -6.61 4.13
N GLY A 7 19.87 -5.49 3.72
CA GLY A 7 20.90 -5.46 2.68
C GLY A 7 20.37 -5.47 1.23
N ASP A 8 19.07 -5.65 0.99
CA ASP A 8 18.46 -5.55 -0.34
C ASP A 8 17.74 -4.21 -0.54
N LEU A 9 18.53 -3.19 -0.87
CA LEU A 9 18.02 -1.85 -1.12
C LEU A 9 17.25 -1.74 -2.45
N ALA A 10 17.68 -2.50 -3.46
CA ALA A 10 17.09 -2.42 -4.80
C ALA A 10 15.65 -2.95 -4.80
N THR A 11 15.42 -4.13 -4.23
CA THR A 11 14.07 -4.70 -4.11
C THR A 11 13.21 -3.87 -3.17
N ALA A 12 13.77 -3.40 -2.05
CA ALA A 12 13.03 -2.58 -1.10
C ALA A 12 12.52 -1.26 -1.70
N ILE A 13 13.37 -0.56 -2.46
CA ILE A 13 12.96 0.65 -3.19
C ILE A 13 11.93 0.30 -4.25
N SER A 14 12.14 -0.78 -5.00
CA SER A 14 11.25 -1.15 -6.11
C SER A 14 9.83 -1.45 -5.62
N ILE A 15 9.68 -2.15 -4.50
CA ILE A 15 8.38 -2.45 -3.88
C ILE A 15 7.76 -1.19 -3.27
N SER A 16 8.55 -0.37 -2.57
CA SER A 16 8.06 0.87 -1.96
C SER A 16 7.56 1.84 -3.04
N LEU A 17 8.32 1.98 -4.13
CA LEU A 17 7.97 2.80 -5.28
C LEU A 17 6.66 2.32 -5.94
N PHE A 18 6.46 0.99 -6.05
CA PHE A 18 5.20 0.45 -6.55
C PHE A 18 4.00 0.94 -5.73
N PHE A 19 4.02 0.74 -4.40
CA PHE A 19 2.86 1.11 -3.57
C PHE A 19 2.62 2.62 -3.55
N GLU A 20 3.69 3.42 -3.56
CA GLU A 20 3.59 4.89 -3.64
C GLU A 20 2.94 5.34 -4.95
N LEU A 21 3.41 4.83 -6.09
CA LEU A 21 2.85 5.17 -7.41
C LEU A 21 1.41 4.67 -7.56
N PHE A 22 1.13 3.45 -7.10
CA PHE A 22 -0.16 2.81 -7.25
C PHE A 22 -1.28 3.53 -6.49
N TRP A 23 -0.97 4.06 -5.30
CA TRP A 23 -1.96 4.74 -4.46
C TRP A 23 -1.99 6.27 -4.59
N MET A 24 -1.26 6.82 -5.56
CA MET A 24 -1.06 8.27 -5.72
C MET A 24 -2.36 9.08 -5.92
N ASP A 25 -3.44 8.50 -6.46
CA ASP A 25 -4.76 9.19 -6.58
C ASP A 25 -5.52 9.31 -5.25
N LEU A 26 -5.19 8.50 -4.26
CA LEU A 26 -5.94 8.43 -3.01
C LEU A 26 -5.39 9.41 -1.98
N ILE A 27 -5.47 10.69 -2.29
CA ILE A 27 -5.06 11.76 -1.38
C ILE A 27 -6.11 11.93 -0.27
N PRO A 28 -5.71 12.01 1.02
CA PRO A 28 -6.65 12.27 2.11
C PRO A 28 -7.30 13.64 1.93
N ALA A 29 -8.61 13.67 1.71
CA ALA A 29 -9.40 14.88 1.58
C ALA A 29 -10.69 14.77 2.40
N GLY A 30 -10.91 15.71 3.32
CA GLY A 30 -12.07 15.70 4.20
C GLY A 30 -12.11 14.46 5.10
N THR A 31 -13.20 13.70 5.02
CA THR A 31 -13.42 12.47 5.81
C THR A 31 -12.89 11.21 5.15
N PHE A 32 -12.36 11.30 3.92
CA PHE A 32 -11.80 10.15 3.22
C PHE A 32 -10.46 9.73 3.86
N ILE A 33 -10.36 8.45 4.23
CA ILE A 33 -9.15 7.84 4.77
C ILE A 33 -8.55 6.96 3.67
N PRO A 34 -7.32 7.23 3.21
CA PRO A 34 -6.72 6.47 2.13
C PRO A 34 -6.27 5.07 2.57
N PRO A 35 -6.00 4.16 1.61
CA PRO A 35 -5.39 2.87 1.87
C PRO A 35 -4.11 2.99 2.70
N GLN A 36 -3.95 2.14 3.72
CA GLN A 36 -2.79 2.17 4.60
C GLN A 36 -1.54 1.61 3.90
N MET A 37 -0.85 2.46 3.14
CA MET A 37 0.31 2.07 2.30
C MET A 37 1.43 1.40 3.10
N ALA A 38 1.67 1.86 4.33
CA ALA A 38 2.73 1.31 5.18
C ALA A 38 2.50 -0.17 5.51
N ALA A 39 1.24 -0.57 5.76
CA ALA A 39 0.90 -1.95 6.11
C ALA A 39 1.16 -2.90 4.93
N SER A 40 0.67 -2.54 3.74
CA SER A 40 0.88 -3.37 2.53
C SER A 40 2.35 -3.43 2.12
N THR A 41 3.07 -2.31 2.22
CA THR A 41 4.49 -2.22 1.85
C THR A 41 5.35 -3.08 2.77
N LEU A 42 5.21 -2.91 4.09
CA LEU A 42 5.98 -3.70 5.06
C LEU A 42 5.63 -5.19 4.99
N ALA A 43 4.37 -5.54 4.75
CA ALA A 43 3.96 -6.93 4.58
C ALA A 43 4.58 -7.56 3.32
N ALA A 44 4.60 -6.85 2.20
CA ALA A 44 5.22 -7.32 0.97
C ALA A 44 6.74 -7.51 1.13
N LEU A 45 7.41 -6.55 1.79
CA LEU A 45 8.83 -6.65 2.13
C LEU A 45 9.12 -7.82 3.05
N THR A 46 8.26 -8.06 4.05
CA THR A 46 8.37 -9.21 4.95
C THR A 46 8.23 -10.51 4.17
N LEU A 47 7.27 -10.61 3.25
CA LEU A 47 7.05 -11.82 2.47
C LEU A 47 8.24 -12.13 1.55
N VAL A 48 8.77 -11.10 0.88
CA VAL A 48 9.94 -11.19 0.01
C VAL A 48 11.17 -11.64 0.79
N GLU A 49 11.36 -11.12 2.00
CA GLU A 49 12.47 -11.50 2.88
C GLU A 49 12.32 -12.95 3.36
N VAL A 50 11.15 -13.32 3.89
CA VAL A 50 10.90 -14.66 4.46
C VAL A 50 11.05 -15.77 3.42
N TYR A 51 10.62 -15.53 2.18
CA TYR A 51 10.71 -16.51 1.09
C TYR A 51 11.91 -16.29 0.16
N HIS A 52 12.79 -15.33 0.48
CA HIS A 52 13.97 -14.98 -0.29
C HIS A 52 13.69 -14.78 -1.80
N PHE A 53 12.67 -13.98 -2.13
CA PHE A 53 12.33 -13.70 -3.52
C PHE A 53 13.38 -12.79 -4.17
N THR A 54 14.28 -13.38 -4.92
CA THR A 54 15.34 -12.68 -5.66
C THR A 54 14.89 -12.20 -7.05
N ALA A 55 13.80 -12.76 -7.57
CA ALA A 55 13.31 -12.47 -8.92
C ALA A 55 12.09 -11.51 -8.89
N PRO A 56 12.03 -10.49 -9.78
CA PRO A 56 10.89 -9.57 -9.85
C PRO A 56 9.51 -10.23 -10.02
N PRO A 57 9.32 -11.31 -10.80
CA PRO A 57 8.02 -11.96 -10.94
C PRO A 57 7.47 -12.49 -9.59
N LEU A 58 8.34 -12.98 -8.72
CA LEU A 58 7.94 -13.48 -7.39
C LEU A 58 7.61 -12.32 -6.44
N ALA A 59 8.37 -11.23 -6.51
CA ALA A 59 8.05 -10.02 -5.76
C ALA A 59 6.68 -9.43 -6.15
N VAL A 60 6.27 -9.55 -7.42
CA VAL A 60 4.92 -9.15 -7.87
C VAL A 60 3.82 -9.96 -7.18
N LEU A 61 4.03 -11.26 -6.95
CA LEU A 61 3.06 -12.06 -6.19
C LEU A 61 2.91 -11.54 -4.75
N ALA A 62 4.03 -11.21 -4.10
CA ALA A 62 4.02 -10.63 -2.77
C ALA A 62 3.27 -9.29 -2.74
N ILE A 63 3.54 -8.42 -3.72
CA ILE A 63 2.86 -7.13 -3.88
C ILE A 63 1.35 -7.33 -4.00
N ILE A 64 0.90 -8.19 -4.94
CA ILE A 64 -0.53 -8.43 -5.20
C ILE A 64 -1.21 -9.00 -3.97
N ALA A 65 -0.60 -9.99 -3.31
CA ALA A 65 -1.14 -10.61 -2.10
C ALA A 65 -1.31 -9.60 -0.95
N CYS A 66 -0.49 -8.53 -0.91
CA CYS A 66 -0.52 -7.52 0.14
C CYS A 66 -1.42 -6.32 -0.16
N LEU A 67 -1.94 -6.17 -1.38
CA LEU A 67 -2.88 -5.07 -1.72
C LEU A 67 -4.13 -5.02 -0.83
N PRO A 68 -4.80 -6.14 -0.51
CA PRO A 68 -5.98 -6.11 0.35
C PRO A 68 -5.69 -5.61 1.77
N LEU A 69 -4.45 -5.77 2.26
CA LEU A 69 -4.08 -5.30 3.60
C LEU A 69 -4.16 -3.78 3.73
N ALA A 70 -3.90 -3.04 2.66
CA ALA A 70 -4.00 -1.59 2.69
C ALA A 70 -5.44 -1.14 3.05
N TRP A 71 -6.44 -1.80 2.46
CA TRP A 71 -7.85 -1.53 2.75
C TRP A 71 -8.29 -2.00 4.14
N LEU A 72 -7.81 -3.17 4.57
CA LEU A 72 -8.09 -3.67 5.93
C LEU A 72 -7.51 -2.73 6.99
N GLY A 73 -6.29 -2.24 6.77
CA GLY A 73 -5.64 -1.24 7.61
C GLY A 73 -6.45 0.06 7.71
N THR A 74 -6.95 0.57 6.59
CA THR A 74 -7.84 1.74 6.57
C THR A 74 -9.12 1.54 7.40
N ARG A 75 -9.71 0.34 7.38
CA ARG A 75 -10.90 0.06 8.21
C ARG A 75 -10.57 0.14 9.70
N ILE A 76 -9.43 -0.40 10.10
CA ILE A 76 -8.97 -0.34 11.50
C ILE A 76 -8.70 1.11 11.89
N GLU A 77 -8.01 1.88 11.04
CA GLU A 77 -7.76 3.30 11.28
C GLU A 77 -9.06 4.11 11.38
N ALA A 78 -10.05 3.83 10.52
CA ALA A 78 -11.36 4.47 10.57
C ALA A 78 -12.09 4.20 11.90
N MET A 79 -12.08 2.96 12.38
CA MET A 79 -12.67 2.58 13.65
C MET A 79 -11.99 3.29 14.83
N GLU A 80 -10.67 3.43 14.80
CA GLU A 80 -9.94 4.12 15.85
C GLU A 80 -10.18 5.63 15.82
N ARG A 81 -10.25 6.25 14.64
CA ARG A 81 -10.65 7.67 14.50
C ARG A 81 -12.05 7.93 15.04
N GLU A 82 -13.02 7.04 14.78
CA GLU A 82 -14.37 7.18 15.33
C GLU A 82 -14.38 7.13 16.86
N ARG A 83 -13.62 6.20 17.45
CA ARG A 83 -13.49 6.06 18.90
C ARG A 83 -12.80 7.26 19.55
N GLN A 84 -11.77 7.79 18.89
CA GLN A 84 -11.09 9.01 19.32
C GLN A 84 -12.05 10.21 19.29
N ASN A 85 -12.84 10.35 18.22
CA ASN A 85 -13.85 11.41 18.12
C ASN A 85 -14.94 11.32 19.20
N LYS A 86 -15.43 10.11 19.52
CA LYS A 86 -16.39 9.91 20.63
C LYS A 86 -15.79 10.33 21.97
N SER A 87 -14.58 9.86 22.26
CA SER A 87 -13.86 10.21 23.48
C SER A 87 -13.64 11.73 23.58
N TYR A 88 -13.27 12.37 22.47
CA TYR A 88 -13.10 13.83 22.41
C TYR A 88 -14.41 14.60 22.64
N ASN A 89 -15.52 14.15 22.02
CA ASN A 89 -16.82 14.79 22.18
C ASN A 89 -17.39 14.65 23.61
N GLU A 90 -17.19 13.50 24.25
CA GLU A 90 -17.56 13.27 25.65
C GLU A 90 -16.77 14.21 26.57
N LEU A 91 -15.47 14.38 26.32
CA LEU A 91 -14.63 15.31 27.06
C LEU A 91 -15.04 16.78 26.85
N LEU A 92 -15.36 17.17 25.61
CA LEU A 92 -15.83 18.53 25.33
C LEU A 92 -17.15 18.85 26.05
N ARG A 93 -18.06 17.86 26.16
CA ARG A 93 -19.30 18.00 26.93
C ARG A 93 -19.03 18.12 28.43
N SER A 94 -18.13 17.30 28.97
CA SER A 94 -17.75 17.33 30.38
C SER A 94 -17.04 18.62 30.77
N SER A 95 -16.18 19.17 29.90
CA SER A 95 -15.46 20.43 30.12
C SER A 95 -16.39 21.65 30.20
N ARG A 96 -17.56 21.60 29.55
CA ARG A 96 -18.58 22.66 29.63
C ARG A 96 -19.39 22.65 30.93
N GLY A 97 -19.33 21.56 31.70
CA GLY A 97 -20.09 21.37 32.95
C GLY A 97 -19.40 21.84 34.23
N GLY A 98 -18.15 22.29 34.14
CA GLY A 98 -17.37 22.79 35.29
C GLY A 98 -16.72 21.67 36.12
N MET A 99 -15.39 21.61 36.06
CA MET A 99 -14.43 21.25 37.14
C MET A 99 -13.12 20.72 36.56
N ASP A 100 -12.06 21.53 36.75
CA ASP A 100 -10.76 21.21 37.32
C ASP A 100 -10.37 19.73 37.51
N ALA A 101 -9.69 19.19 36.49
CA ALA A 101 -8.56 18.24 36.56
C ALA A 101 -8.27 17.70 35.13
N PHE A 102 -8.10 18.61 34.16
CA PHE A 102 -7.90 18.22 32.77
C PHE A 102 -6.41 18.07 32.46
N SER A 103 -5.96 16.83 32.18
CA SER A 103 -4.62 16.55 31.64
C SER A 103 -4.73 16.10 30.16
N PRO A 104 -4.71 17.03 29.18
CA PRO A 104 -4.81 16.70 27.76
C PRO A 104 -3.71 15.73 27.31
N GLU A 105 -2.55 15.81 27.93
CA GLU A 105 -1.40 14.95 27.68
C GLU A 105 -1.69 13.46 27.92
N GLY A 106 -2.42 13.13 28.99
CA GLY A 106 -2.74 11.74 29.32
C GLY A 106 -3.66 11.09 28.29
N LEU A 107 -4.59 11.86 27.73
CA LEU A 107 -5.49 11.41 26.68
C LEU A 107 -4.73 11.17 25.37
N VAL A 108 -3.90 12.14 24.95
CA VAL A 108 -3.10 12.04 23.73
C VAL A 108 -2.15 10.86 23.82
N ARG A 109 -1.42 10.72 24.94
CA ARG A 109 -0.49 9.61 25.16
C ARG A 109 -1.20 8.25 25.10
N LYS A 110 -2.35 8.11 25.78
CA LYS A 110 -3.14 6.88 25.75
C LYS A 110 -3.65 6.56 24.34
N GLY A 111 -4.10 7.56 23.60
CA GLY A 111 -4.52 7.43 22.21
C GLY A 111 -3.38 6.96 21.29
N PHE A 112 -2.20 7.57 21.43
CA PHE A 112 -1.02 7.23 20.64
C PHE A 112 -0.52 5.81 20.92
N ILE A 113 -0.36 5.44 22.20
CA ILE A 113 0.05 4.08 22.60
C ILE A 113 -0.94 3.04 22.07
N ARG A 114 -2.25 3.30 22.23
CA ARG A 114 -3.28 2.41 21.73
C ARG A 114 -3.23 2.25 20.22
N MET A 115 -3.07 3.35 19.46
CA MET A 115 -2.94 3.31 18.01
C MET A 115 -1.70 2.52 17.58
N ALA A 116 -0.56 2.74 18.26
CA ALA A 116 0.65 1.99 18.01
C ALA A 116 0.46 0.48 18.26
N VAL A 117 -0.14 0.10 19.39
CA VAL A 117 -0.41 -1.31 19.74
C VAL A 117 -1.36 -1.96 18.73
N ILE A 118 -2.44 -1.28 18.34
CA ILE A 118 -3.41 -1.83 17.38
C ILE A 118 -2.77 -2.02 16.01
N ASN A 119 -2.04 -1.02 15.50
CA ASN A 119 -1.35 -1.13 14.22
C ASN A 119 -0.27 -2.21 14.25
N TRP A 120 0.46 -2.34 15.36
CA TRP A 120 1.47 -3.37 15.53
C TRP A 120 0.86 -4.78 15.56
N LEU A 121 -0.22 -4.98 16.33
CA LEU A 121 -0.94 -6.26 16.36
C LEU A 121 -1.55 -6.61 15.02
N PHE A 122 -2.16 -5.63 14.34
CA PHE A 122 -2.70 -5.82 13.00
C PHE A 122 -1.61 -6.25 12.02
N PHE A 123 -0.47 -5.55 12.01
CA PHE A 123 0.67 -5.90 11.18
C PHE A 123 1.16 -7.32 11.49
N LEU A 124 1.39 -7.67 12.75
CA LEU A 124 1.84 -9.01 13.12
C LEU A 124 0.87 -10.11 12.69
N VAL A 125 -0.41 -9.97 13.02
CA VAL A 125 -1.42 -10.98 12.68
C VAL A 125 -1.57 -11.12 11.17
N SER A 126 -1.62 -10.00 10.45
CA SER A 126 -1.72 -10.02 8.98
C SER A 126 -0.48 -10.60 8.30
N SER A 127 0.72 -10.25 8.76
CA SER A 127 1.97 -10.80 8.24
C SER A 127 2.10 -12.31 8.51
N ILE A 128 1.78 -12.79 9.72
CA ILE A 128 1.79 -14.23 10.04
C ILE A 128 0.80 -14.96 9.15
N THR A 129 -0.42 -14.42 9.01
CA THR A 129 -1.47 -15.01 8.17
C THR A 129 -1.03 -15.08 6.71
N LEU A 130 -0.45 -14.00 6.18
CA LEU A 130 0.07 -13.95 4.82
C LEU A 130 1.21 -14.93 4.59
N VAL A 131 2.17 -14.99 5.51
CA VAL A 131 3.28 -15.94 5.42
C VAL A 131 2.73 -17.37 5.39
N TRP A 132 1.78 -17.69 6.26
CA TRP A 132 1.17 -19.02 6.30
C TRP A 132 0.42 -19.36 5.00
N ILE A 133 -0.43 -18.46 4.51
CA ILE A 133 -1.17 -18.64 3.24
C ILE A 133 -0.20 -18.75 2.06
N ALA A 134 0.81 -17.89 2.00
CA ALA A 134 1.82 -17.92 0.95
C ALA A 134 2.58 -19.25 0.97
N GLY A 135 2.90 -19.81 2.13
CA GLY A 135 3.57 -21.10 2.25
C GLY A 135 2.76 -22.25 1.65
N LEU A 136 1.43 -22.16 1.70
CA LEU A 136 0.54 -23.13 1.06
C LEU A 136 0.42 -22.94 -0.45
N VAL A 137 0.42 -21.68 -0.92
CA VAL A 137 0.12 -21.34 -2.32
C VAL A 137 1.38 -21.28 -3.21
N LEU A 138 2.50 -20.81 -2.66
CA LEU A 138 3.75 -20.58 -3.39
C LEU A 138 4.28 -21.83 -4.11
N PRO A 139 4.27 -23.03 -3.52
CA PRO A 139 4.76 -24.23 -4.22
C PRO A 139 4.08 -24.48 -5.57
N PHE A 140 2.80 -24.11 -5.67
CA PHE A 140 2.00 -24.26 -6.88
C PHE A 140 2.25 -23.12 -7.88
N LEU A 141 2.26 -21.86 -7.40
CA LEU A 141 2.38 -20.69 -8.28
C LEU A 141 3.80 -20.46 -8.80
N GLN A 142 4.83 -20.73 -8.00
CA GLN A 142 6.22 -20.42 -8.35
C GLN A 142 6.64 -21.07 -9.68
N ARG A 143 6.15 -22.29 -9.95
CA ARG A 143 6.47 -23.05 -11.17
C ARG A 143 6.08 -22.30 -12.45
N TYR A 144 4.99 -21.55 -12.40
CA TYR A 144 4.47 -20.81 -13.55
C TYR A 144 5.03 -19.39 -13.61
N VAL A 145 5.20 -18.76 -12.45
CA VAL A 145 5.51 -17.32 -12.38
C VAL A 145 6.98 -17.03 -12.63
N VAL A 146 7.90 -17.94 -12.28
CA VAL A 146 9.34 -17.78 -12.54
C VAL A 146 9.67 -17.69 -14.03
N LEU A 147 8.82 -18.26 -14.89
CA LEU A 147 9.01 -18.25 -16.35
C LEU A 147 8.54 -16.94 -17.01
N LEU A 148 7.83 -16.08 -16.28
CA LEU A 148 7.34 -14.83 -16.84
C LEU A 148 8.51 -13.85 -17.02
N PRO A 149 8.68 -13.24 -18.21
CA PRO A 149 9.73 -12.24 -18.46
C PRO A 149 9.38 -10.88 -17.85
N VAL A 150 8.97 -10.86 -16.57
CA VAL A 150 8.67 -9.65 -15.81
C VAL A 150 9.93 -9.19 -15.09
N LYS A 151 10.44 -8.03 -15.48
CA LYS A 151 11.37 -7.19 -14.72
C LYS A 151 10.62 -6.04 -14.01
N TRP A 152 11.35 -5.13 -13.36
CA TRP A 152 10.78 -4.06 -12.53
C TRP A 152 10.09 -2.91 -13.28
N TRP A 153 10.57 -2.51 -14.46
CA TRP A 153 9.95 -1.48 -15.28
C TRP A 153 8.45 -1.68 -15.65
N HIS A 154 7.99 -2.85 -16.12
CA HIS A 154 6.58 -3.28 -16.21
C HIS A 154 5.81 -3.08 -14.91
N VAL A 155 6.42 -3.39 -13.75
CA VAL A 155 5.77 -3.23 -12.44
C VAL A 155 5.55 -1.75 -12.13
N TRP A 156 6.57 -0.91 -12.33
CA TRP A 156 6.46 0.53 -12.15
C TRP A 156 5.52 1.18 -13.19
N PHE A 157 5.55 0.69 -14.43
CA PHE A 157 4.63 1.14 -15.48
C PHE A 157 3.18 0.85 -15.10
N GLY A 158 2.89 -0.36 -14.60
CA GLY A 158 1.56 -0.69 -14.07
C GLY A 158 1.17 0.17 -12.87
N ALA A 159 2.09 0.42 -11.94
CA ALA A 159 1.85 1.30 -10.79
C ALA A 159 1.58 2.75 -11.18
N SER A 160 2.26 3.24 -12.24
CA SER A 160 2.11 4.62 -12.72
C SER A 160 0.68 4.94 -13.19
N LEU A 161 -0.12 3.93 -13.52
CA LEU A 161 -1.55 4.10 -13.79
C LEU A 161 -2.29 4.72 -12.60
N GLY A 162 -1.87 4.43 -11.36
CA GLY A 162 -2.40 5.08 -10.16
C GLY A 162 -2.17 6.59 -10.15
N GLY A 163 -0.95 7.03 -10.52
CA GLY A 163 -0.63 8.44 -10.71
C GLY A 163 -1.33 9.07 -11.92
N LEU A 164 -1.51 8.33 -13.02
CA LEU A 164 -2.25 8.83 -14.17
C LEU A 164 -3.74 9.06 -13.87
N LEU A 165 -4.36 8.15 -13.09
CA LEU A 165 -5.72 8.30 -12.61
C LEU A 165 -5.87 9.48 -11.62
N SER A 166 -4.79 9.91 -10.97
CA SER A 166 -4.82 11.05 -10.04
C SER A 166 -5.07 12.40 -10.70
N ILE A 167 -4.80 12.50 -12.00
CA ILE A 167 -4.81 13.77 -12.71
C ILE A 167 -6.23 14.36 -12.82
N ARG A 168 -7.32 13.59 -12.62
CA ARG A 168 -8.75 14.00 -12.64
C ARG A 168 -9.17 14.92 -13.81
N PHE A 169 -8.29 15.10 -14.80
CA PHE A 169 -8.42 16.01 -15.91
C PHE A 169 -8.76 15.20 -17.15
N ARG A 170 -10.03 15.23 -17.55
CA ARG A 170 -10.58 14.45 -18.67
C ARG A 170 -9.76 14.57 -19.98
N PRO A 171 -9.25 15.75 -20.37
CA PRO A 171 -8.42 15.87 -21.56
C PRO A 171 -7.06 15.15 -21.45
N GLY A 172 -6.52 15.00 -20.24
CA GLY A 172 -5.28 14.25 -20.01
C GLY A 172 -5.42 12.77 -20.36
N TYR A 173 -6.57 12.16 -20.05
CA TYR A 173 -6.86 10.78 -20.44
C TYR A 173 -6.99 10.61 -21.96
N ILE A 174 -7.57 11.60 -22.65
CA ILE A 174 -7.69 11.59 -24.11
C ILE A 174 -6.31 11.69 -24.76
N LEU A 175 -5.46 12.61 -24.29
CA LEU A 175 -4.10 12.75 -24.80
C LEU A 175 -3.29 11.46 -24.63
N LEU A 176 -3.46 10.78 -23.49
CA LEU A 176 -2.78 9.53 -23.20
C LEU A 176 -3.30 8.36 -24.05
N ALA A 177 -4.61 8.26 -24.26
CA ALA A 177 -5.21 7.29 -25.17
C ALA A 177 -4.74 7.50 -26.62
N VAL A 178 -4.65 8.76 -27.07
CA VAL A 178 -4.13 9.11 -28.40
C VAL A 178 -2.65 8.75 -28.51
N ALA A 179 -1.83 9.06 -27.51
CA ALA A 179 -0.42 8.70 -27.51
C ALA A 179 -0.19 7.18 -27.50
N ALA A 180 -0.99 6.43 -26.74
CA ALA A 180 -0.96 4.96 -26.71
C ALA A 180 -1.38 4.36 -28.07
N ALA A 181 -2.45 4.89 -28.68
CA ALA A 181 -2.89 4.46 -30.00
C ALA A 181 -1.83 4.79 -31.08
N ALA A 182 -1.24 5.97 -31.05
CA ALA A 182 -0.21 6.39 -31.99
C ALA A 182 1.06 5.53 -31.88
N THR A 183 1.50 5.21 -30.66
CA THR A 183 2.66 4.32 -30.44
C THR A 183 2.38 2.88 -30.85
N ALA A 184 1.20 2.34 -30.54
CA ALA A 184 0.79 1.02 -31.00
C ALA A 184 0.69 0.95 -32.54
N PHE A 185 0.16 2.00 -33.17
CA PHE A 185 0.08 2.09 -34.63
C PHE A 185 1.46 2.20 -35.28
N ALA A 186 2.37 3.01 -34.72
CA ALA A 186 3.75 3.11 -35.18
C ALA A 186 4.51 1.77 -35.05
N ALA A 187 4.32 1.04 -33.93
CA ALA A 187 4.91 -0.28 -33.74
C ALA A 187 4.33 -1.33 -34.71
N TYR A 188 3.02 -1.26 -35.00
CA TYR A 188 2.39 -2.12 -36.01
C TYR A 188 2.94 -1.86 -37.41
N LEU A 189 3.11 -0.59 -37.79
CA LEU A 189 3.73 -0.22 -39.06
C LEU A 189 5.21 -0.64 -39.15
N ALA A 190 5.96 -0.54 -38.06
CA ALA A 190 7.35 -0.99 -38.02
C ALA A 190 7.48 -2.51 -38.23
N ASN A 191 6.53 -3.30 -37.72
CA ASN A 191 6.48 -4.76 -37.93
C ASN A 191 5.98 -5.17 -39.32
N LEU A 192 5.33 -4.28 -40.07
CA LEU A 192 4.92 -4.53 -41.46
C LEU A 192 6.02 -4.19 -42.48
N GLY A 193 7.04 -3.42 -42.07
CA GLY A 193 8.16 -3.01 -42.91
C GLY A 193 9.39 -3.94 -42.86
N THR A 194 9.31 -5.04 -42.10
CA THR A 194 10.29 -6.13 -42.00
C THR A 194 9.71 -7.42 -42.53
#